data_AF-A0A352UZ80-F1
#
_entry.id   AF-A0A352UZ80-F1
#
_cell.length_a   1.000
_cell.length_b   1.000
_cell.length_c   1.000
_cell.angle_alpha   90.00
_cell.angle_beta   90.00
_cell.angle_gamma   90.00
#
_symmetry.space_group_name_H-M   'P 1'
#
loop_
_entity.id
_entity.type
_entity.pdbx_description
1 polymer ?
#
loop_
_entity_poly.entity_id
_entity_poly.type
_entity_poly.pdbx_seq_one_letter_code
_entity_poly.pdbx_strand_id
1 'polypeptide(L)'
;QLDSGWVMRNALHNRAPGPVVLGLRPEQLTLAPPDQAGQPNVESGRIYAVETLGSETVYDIETGGTLLRLWSRRNAGSLSLPPIGAPVHFRVDPLALHLFDAASGVALAHPEPGLAVAA
;
A
#
# COMPACT_ATOMS: atom_id res chain seq x y z
N GLN A 1 -9.52 8.27 1.74
CA GLN A 1 -10.47 8.60 0.65
C GLN A 1 -9.68 9.02 -0.58
N LEU A 2 -10.17 8.70 -1.78
CA LEU A 2 -9.54 9.11 -3.04
C LEU A 2 -9.80 10.60 -3.32
N ASP A 3 -8.82 11.28 -3.89
CA ASP A 3 -8.95 12.67 -4.32
C ASP A 3 -9.96 12.82 -5.46
N SER A 4 -10.91 13.76 -5.33
CA SER A 4 -11.94 13.98 -6.35
C SER A 4 -11.36 14.47 -7.68
N GLY A 5 -10.27 15.24 -7.65
CA GLY A 5 -9.58 15.68 -8.86
C GLY A 5 -8.99 14.49 -9.63
N TRP A 6 -8.36 13.55 -8.92
CA TRP A 6 -7.81 12.32 -9.48
C TRP A 6 -8.90 11.44 -10.12
N VAL A 7 -10.06 11.32 -9.46
CA VAL A 7 -11.24 10.60 -10.01
C VAL A 7 -11.73 11.23 -11.30
N MET A 8 -11.78 12.56 -11.38
CA MET A 8 -12.21 13.29 -12.57
C MET A 8 -11.22 13.11 -13.73
N ARG A 9 -9.92 13.29 -13.49
CA ARG A 9 -8.87 13.20 -14.52
C ARG A 9 -8.72 11.82 -15.12
N ASN A 10 -8.92 10.77 -14.33
CA ASN A 10 -8.93 9.38 -14.81
C ASN A 10 -10.30 8.93 -15.36
N ALA A 11 -11.24 9.86 -15.56
CA ALA A 11 -12.59 9.61 -16.06
C ALA A 11 -13.37 8.51 -15.30
N LEU A 12 -13.00 8.24 -14.05
CA LEU A 12 -13.59 7.15 -13.26
C LEU A 12 -15.06 7.42 -12.90
N HIS A 13 -15.48 8.68 -12.89
CA HIS A 13 -16.87 9.11 -12.69
C HIS A 13 -17.82 8.66 -13.81
N ASN A 14 -17.30 8.37 -15.00
CA ASN A 14 -18.08 7.87 -16.14
C ASN A 14 -18.15 6.34 -16.18
N ARG A 15 -17.43 5.65 -15.29
CA ARG A 15 -17.42 4.20 -15.22
C ARG A 15 -18.62 3.72 -14.41
N ALA A 16 -19.31 2.69 -14.90
CA ALA A 16 -20.29 1.97 -14.10
C ALA A 16 -19.63 1.38 -12.83
N PRO A 17 -20.32 1.37 -11.68
CA PRO A 17 -19.83 0.69 -10.49
C PRO A 17 -19.54 -0.79 -10.78
N GLY A 18 -18.44 -1.31 -10.23
CA GLY A 18 -18.03 -2.70 -10.45
C GLY A 18 -16.67 -3.00 -9.85
N PRO A 19 -16.30 -4.29 -9.75
CA PRO A 19 -15.04 -4.70 -9.15
C PRO A 19 -13.84 -4.10 -9.89
N VAL A 20 -12.80 -3.80 -9.13
CA VAL A 20 -11.52 -3.30 -9.62
C VAL A 20 -10.40 -4.02 -8.87
N VAL A 21 -9.23 -4.09 -9.49
CA VAL A 21 -8.00 -4.53 -8.83
C VAL A 21 -7.18 -3.30 -8.48
N LEU A 22 -6.78 -3.20 -7.21
CA LEU A 22 -5.86 -2.18 -6.71
C LEU A 22 -4.42 -2.67 -6.93
N GLY A 23 -3.60 -1.86 -7.59
CA GLY A 23 -2.16 -2.08 -7.70
C GLY A 23 -1.37 -1.04 -6.91
N LEU A 24 -0.38 -1.50 -6.15
CA LEU A 24 0.57 -0.68 -5.40
C LEU A 24 1.96 -1.26 -5.60
N ARG A 25 2.96 -0.40 -5.67
CA ARG A 25 4.35 -0.84 -5.61
C ARG A 25 4.75 -1.05 -4.15
N PRO A 26 5.62 -2.02 -3.83
CA PRO A 26 6.03 -2.30 -2.45
C PRO A 26 6.58 -1.09 -1.68
N GLU A 27 7.29 -0.20 -2.38
CA GLU A 27 7.89 1.02 -1.83
C GLU A 27 6.89 2.15 -1.55
N GLN A 28 5.63 2.01 -1.98
CA GLN A 28 4.55 2.98 -1.73
C GLN A 28 3.74 2.63 -0.46
N LEU A 29 4.15 1.57 0.24
CA LEU A 29 3.60 1.18 1.54
C LEU A 29 4.57 1.57 2.65
N THR A 30 4.03 2.09 3.75
CA THR A 30 4.85 2.51 4.90
C THR A 30 4.37 1.81 6.15
N LEU A 31 5.29 1.26 6.96
CA LEU A 31 4.94 0.75 8.28
C LEU A 31 4.32 1.86 9.13
N ALA A 32 3.19 1.56 9.76
CA ALA A 32 2.52 2.48 10.67
C ALA A 32 2.72 1.99 12.12
N PRO A 33 2.99 2.90 13.07
CA PRO A 33 3.06 2.53 14.48
C PRO A 33 1.66 2.12 15.02
N PRO A 34 1.58 1.30 16.09
CA PRO A 34 0.31 0.77 16.59
C PRO A 34 -0.73 1.81 17.01
N ASP A 35 -0.29 2.99 17.45
CA ASP A 35 -1.16 4.12 17.81
C ASP A 35 -1.84 4.79 16.60
N GLN A 36 -1.40 4.45 15.38
CA GLN A 36 -2.07 4.86 14.14
C GLN A 36 -3.08 3.82 13.62
N ALA A 37 -3.28 2.70 14.32
CA ALA A 37 -4.30 1.73 13.96
C ALA A 37 -5.69 2.38 13.87
N GLY A 38 -6.43 2.08 12.81
CA GLY A 38 -7.77 2.63 12.56
C GLY A 38 -7.78 4.06 11.98
N GLN A 39 -6.62 4.69 11.78
CA GLN A 39 -6.56 5.93 11.01
C GLN A 39 -6.86 5.70 9.53
N PRO A 40 -7.29 6.73 8.78
CA PRO A 40 -7.55 6.60 7.35
C PRO A 40 -6.36 6.03 6.57
N ASN A 41 -6.65 5.05 5.71
CA ASN A 41 -5.70 4.32 4.86
C ASN A 41 -4.62 3.55 5.65
N VAL A 42 -4.82 3.30 6.95
CA VAL A 42 -3.97 2.41 7.74
C VAL A 42 -4.67 1.07 7.87
N GLU A 43 -4.04 0.05 7.32
CA GLU A 43 -4.53 -1.31 7.30
C GLU A 43 -3.75 -2.19 8.27
N SER A 44 -4.37 -3.30 8.66
CA SER A 44 -3.79 -4.31 9.53
C SER A 44 -3.46 -5.59 8.78
N GLY A 45 -2.40 -6.25 9.22
CA GLY A 45 -2.03 -7.57 8.75
C GLY A 45 -1.17 -8.32 9.75
N ARG A 46 -0.60 -9.43 9.31
CA ARG A 46 0.36 -10.22 10.08
C ARG A 46 1.62 -10.44 9.27
N ILE A 47 2.77 -10.40 9.93
CA ILE A 47 4.05 -10.69 9.29
C ILE A 47 4.05 -12.13 8.80
N TYR A 48 4.18 -12.33 7.49
CA TYR A 48 4.35 -13.65 6.88
C TYR A 48 5.85 -13.98 6.73
N ALA A 49 6.64 -13.03 6.23
CA ALA A 49 8.09 -13.15 6.10
C ALA A 49 8.78 -11.79 6.27
N VAL A 50 10.07 -11.84 6.65
CA VAL A 50 10.93 -10.66 6.75
C VAL A 50 12.28 -10.96 6.09
N GLU A 51 12.66 -10.17 5.11
CA GLU A 51 13.95 -10.28 4.41
C GLU A 51 14.78 -9.01 4.67
N THR A 52 16.02 -9.16 5.16
CA THR A 52 16.93 -8.02 5.36
C THR A 52 17.89 -7.90 4.18
N LEU A 53 17.82 -6.79 3.45
CA LEU A 53 18.63 -6.52 2.26
C LEU A 53 19.65 -5.39 2.53
N GLY A 54 20.32 -5.46 3.68
CA GLY A 54 21.28 -4.44 4.12
C GLY A 54 20.59 -3.16 4.64
N SER A 55 20.44 -2.15 3.77
CA SER A 55 19.79 -0.87 4.09
C SER A 55 18.26 -0.92 4.04
N GLU A 56 17.71 -2.02 3.52
CA GLU A 56 16.29 -2.20 3.28
C GLU A 56 15.79 -3.44 4.01
N THR A 57 14.50 -3.45 4.30
CA THR A 57 13.80 -4.61 4.83
C THR A 57 12.53 -4.81 4.04
N VAL A 58 12.35 -6.02 3.54
CA VAL A 58 11.17 -6.47 2.84
C VAL A 58 10.29 -7.20 3.84
N TYR A 59 9.03 -6.81 3.90
CA TYR A 59 8.02 -7.48 4.69
C TYR A 59 6.98 -8.07 3.75
N ASP A 60 6.77 -9.38 3.86
CA ASP A 60 5.56 -9.98 3.31
C ASP A 60 4.51 -9.99 4.42
N ILE A 61 3.34 -9.42 4.15
CA ILE A 61 2.26 -9.17 5.10
C ILE A 61 1.01 -9.88 4.61
N GLU A 62 0.45 -10.76 5.44
CA GLU A 62 -0.83 -11.39 5.19
C GLU A 62 -1.96 -10.47 5.67
N THR A 63 -2.90 -10.14 4.79
CA THR A 63 -4.08 -9.32 5.10
C THR A 63 -5.23 -9.64 4.15
N GLY A 64 -6.46 -9.76 4.67
CA GLY A 64 -7.65 -10.03 3.85
C GLY A 64 -7.54 -11.26 2.93
N GLY A 65 -6.73 -12.27 3.29
CA GLY A 65 -6.45 -13.45 2.47
C GLY A 65 -5.47 -13.22 1.29
N THR A 66 -4.78 -12.07 1.27
CA THR A 66 -3.77 -11.71 0.27
C THR A 66 -2.40 -11.52 0.93
N LEU A 67 -1.33 -11.90 0.24
CA LEU A 67 0.04 -11.55 0.62
C LEU A 67 0.46 -10.26 -0.10
N LEU A 68 0.73 -9.22 0.69
CA LEU A 68 1.26 -7.94 0.23
C LEU A 68 2.75 -7.84 0.55
N ARG A 69 3.51 -7.22 -0.35
CA ARG A 69 4.94 -6.97 -0.14
C ARG A 69 5.16 -5.49 0.13
N LEU A 70 5.90 -5.17 1.19
CA LEU A 70 6.27 -3.82 1.61
C LEU A 70 7.79 -3.68 1.62
N TRP A 71 8.32 -2.61 1.00
CA TRP A 71 9.74 -2.26 1.03
C TRP A 71 9.98 -1.04 1.92
N SER A 72 10.67 -1.26 3.03
CA SER A 72 10.99 -0.19 3.97
C SER A 72 12.50 0.04 4.03
N ARG A 73 12.92 1.31 3.99
CA ARG A 73 14.28 1.67 4.36
C ARG A 73 14.45 1.49 5.86
N ARG A 74 15.54 0.84 6.26
CA ARG A 74 15.83 0.58 7.67
C ARG A 74 16.05 1.91 8.37
N ASN A 75 15.11 2.34 9.20
CA ASN A 75 15.35 3.43 10.14
C ASN A 75 16.33 2.93 11.21
N ALA A 76 17.46 3.62 11.36
CA ALA A 76 18.56 3.24 12.27
C ALA A 76 18.13 3.06 13.75
N GLY A 77 16.93 3.51 14.12
CA GLY A 77 16.36 3.37 15.47
C GLY A 77 15.53 2.10 15.73
N SER A 78 15.16 1.30 14.72
CA SER A 78 14.41 0.05 14.93
C SER A 78 15.36 -1.13 15.04
N LEU A 79 15.74 -1.50 16.28
CA LEU A 79 16.76 -2.50 16.56
C LEU A 79 16.27 -3.95 16.43
N SER A 80 14.96 -4.20 16.38
CA SER A 80 14.40 -5.55 16.32
C SER A 80 13.39 -5.70 15.20
N LEU A 81 13.56 -6.74 14.38
CA LEU A 81 12.60 -7.11 13.36
C LEU A 81 11.42 -7.83 14.01
N PRO A 82 10.17 -7.56 13.59
CA PRO A 82 9.02 -8.25 14.14
C PRO A 82 9.07 -9.76 13.78
N PRO A 83 8.67 -10.66 14.68
CA PRO A 83 8.64 -12.08 14.39
C PRO A 83 7.52 -12.43 13.40
N ILE A 84 7.65 -13.58 12.73
CA ILE A 84 6.57 -14.14 11.91
C ILE A 84 5.30 -14.31 12.75
N GLY A 85 4.17 -13.92 12.19
CA GLY A 85 2.87 -13.90 12.83
C GLY A 85 2.62 -12.68 13.73
N ALA A 86 3.59 -11.78 13.93
CA ALA A 86 3.33 -10.56 14.69
C ALA A 86 2.28 -9.68 13.97
N PRO A 87 1.40 -9.01 14.73
CA PRO A 87 0.54 -7.99 14.15
C PRO A 87 1.38 -6.83 13.61
N VAL A 88 0.96 -6.29 12.46
CA VAL A 88 1.59 -5.12 11.84
C VAL A 88 0.52 -4.20 11.30
N HIS A 89 0.82 -2.90 11.31
CA HIS A 89 0.03 -1.88 10.64
C HIS A 89 0.85 -1.26 9.52
N PHE A 90 0.20 -0.96 8.40
CA PHE A 90 0.84 -0.31 7.27
C PHE A 90 -0.12 0.70 6.65
N ARG A 91 0.43 1.80 6.16
CA ARG A 91 -0.31 2.85 5.48
C ARG A 91 -0.22 2.64 3.98
N VAL A 92 -1.37 2.72 3.33
CA VAL A 92 -1.50 2.79 1.87
C VAL A 92 -1.54 4.25 1.46
N ASP A 93 -0.66 4.66 0.57
CA ASP A 93 -0.75 5.98 -0.06
C ASP A 93 -1.81 5.96 -1.18
N PRO A 94 -2.95 6.64 -1.00
CA PRO A 94 -4.00 6.65 -2.01
C PRO A 94 -3.60 7.37 -3.31
N LEU A 95 -2.60 8.25 -3.27
CA LEU A 95 -2.09 8.96 -4.46
C LEU A 95 -1.16 8.09 -5.31
N ALA A 96 -0.75 6.94 -4.77
CA ALA A 96 0.16 5.99 -5.38
C ALA A 96 -0.56 4.82 -6.08
N LEU A 97 -1.89 4.78 -5.98
CA LEU A 97 -2.72 3.67 -6.44
C LEU A 97 -2.81 3.59 -7.96
N HIS A 98 -2.64 2.37 -8.46
CA HIS A 98 -3.07 1.95 -9.78
C HIS A 98 -4.44 1.26 -9.69
N LEU A 99 -5.32 1.52 -10.65
CA LEU A 99 -6.60 0.81 -10.78
C LEU A 99 -6.64 0.05 -12.07
N PHE A 100 -7.12 -1.19 -12.01
CA PHE A 100 -7.35 -2.04 -13.16
C PHE A 100 -8.79 -2.56 -13.14
N ASP A 101 -9.37 -2.70 -14.32
CA ASP A 101 -10.65 -3.38 -14.46
C ASP A 101 -10.48 -4.88 -14.14
N ALA A 102 -11.30 -5.40 -13.25
CA ALA A 102 -11.12 -6.76 -12.74
C ALA A 102 -11.39 -7.85 -13.79
N ALA A 103 -12.23 -7.57 -14.80
CA ALA A 103 -12.57 -8.56 -15.82
C ALA A 103 -11.57 -8.57 -16.97
N SER A 104 -11.17 -7.39 -17.43
CA SER A 104 -10.29 -7.25 -18.61
C SER A 104 -8.81 -7.08 -18.27
N GLY A 105 -8.47 -6.69 -17.03
CA GLY A 105 -7.12 -6.33 -16.63
C GLY A 105 -6.62 -4.99 -17.20
N VAL A 106 -7.46 -4.27 -17.95
CA VAL A 106 -7.10 -2.98 -18.54
C VAL A 106 -6.94 -1.93 -17.43
N ALA A 107 -5.88 -1.14 -17.51
CA ALA A 107 -5.66 -0.05 -16.58
C ALA A 107 -6.75 1.03 -16.72
N LEU A 108 -7.34 1.40 -15.58
CA LEU A 108 -8.36 2.43 -15.46
C LEU A 108 -7.79 3.75 -14.97
N ALA A 109 -6.79 3.69 -14.09
CA ALA A 109 -6.16 4.88 -13.53
C ALA A 109 -4.72 4.58 -13.09
N HIS A 110 -3.89 5.61 -13.17
CA HIS A 110 -2.50 5.57 -12.69
C HIS A 110 -2.24 6.75 -11.73
N PRO A 111 -1.28 6.60 -10.80
CA PRO A 111 -0.79 7.70 -10.01
C PRO A 111 -0.08 8.73 -10.91
N GLU A 112 -0.18 10.00 -10.55
CA GLU A 112 0.46 11.10 -11.29
C GLU A 112 1.98 11.08 -11.05
N PRO A 113 2.82 11.04 -12.11
CA PRO A 113 4.25 11.16 -11.94
C PRO A 113 4.61 12.52 -11.32
N GLY A 114 5.34 12.51 -10.19
CA GLY A 114 5.85 13.74 -9.55
C GLY A 114 4.99 14.35 -8.46
N LEU A 115 3.84 13.74 -8.12
CA LEU A 115 2.99 14.12 -6.98
C LEU A 115 3.25 13.28 -5.71
N ALA A 116 4.28 12.43 -5.73
CA ALA A 116 4.71 11.70 -4.54
C ALA A 116 5.10 12.71 -3.45
N VAL A 117 4.31 12.74 -2.38
CA VAL A 117 4.53 13.63 -1.25
C VAL A 117 5.84 13.21 -0.58
N ALA A 118 6.80 14.13 -0.48
CA ALA A 118 7.96 13.96 0.39
C ALA A 118 7.44 13.68 1.81
N ALA A 119 7.80 12.51 2.34
CA ALA A 119 7.46 12.07 3.69
C ALA A 119 8.01 13.03 4.76
#